data_AF-A0A535SA17-F1
#
_entry.id   AF-A0A535SA17-F1
#
_cell.length_a   1.000
_cell.length_b   1.000
_cell.length_c   1.000
_cell.angle_alpha   90.00
_cell.angle_beta   90.00
_cell.angle_gamma   90.00
#
_symmetry.space_group_name_H-M   'P 1'
#
loop_
_entity.id
_entity.type
_entity.pdbx_description
1 polymer ?
#
loop_
_entity_poly.entity_id
_entity_poly.type
_entity_poly.pdbx_seq_one_letter_code
_entity_poly.pdbx_strand_id
1 'polypeptide(L)' 'MAVTNTQQGVITEAEFAKVVMLTSDGRLVPARPLADDERRDYEIHIRRHFLESLAVQLKTSKVLRPHGRSRLLQINF' A
#
# COMPACT_ATOMS: atom_id res chain seq x y z
N MET A 1 -1.44 1.48 -24.48
CA MET A 1 -0.95 0.25 -23.80
C MET A 1 -1.73 0.09 -22.50
N ALA A 2 -2.26 -1.10 -22.20
CA ALA A 2 -2.96 -1.33 -20.94
C ALA A 2 -1.95 -1.54 -19.79
N VAL A 3 -2.19 -0.93 -18.62
CA VAL A 3 -1.37 -1.14 -17.41
C VAL A 3 -1.53 -2.58 -16.94
N THR A 4 -0.43 -3.32 -16.78
CA THR A 4 -0.46 -4.70 -16.26
C THR A 4 -0.80 -4.74 -14.77
N ASN A 5 -1.16 -5.92 -14.24
CA ASN A 5 -1.44 -6.08 -12.81
C ASN A 5 -0.21 -5.73 -11.95
N THR A 6 0.99 -6.14 -12.38
CA THR A 6 2.24 -5.79 -11.71
C THR A 6 2.50 -4.28 -11.71
N GLN A 7 2.33 -3.62 -12.85
CA GLN A 7 2.47 -2.16 -12.94
C GLN A 7 1.46 -1.45 -12.04
N GLN A 8 0.24 -1.96 -11.95
CA GLN A 8 -0.77 -1.41 -11.05
C GLN A 8 -0.36 -1.54 -9.57
N GLY A 9 0.23 -2.67 -9.18
CA GLY A 9 0.80 -2.88 -7.84
C GLY A 9 1.89 -1.87 -7.52
N VAL A 10 2.89 -1.74 -8.40
CA VAL A 10 4.01 -0.79 -8.24
C VAL A 10 3.51 0.65 -8.12
N ILE A 11 2.54 1.06 -8.96
CA ILE A 11 1.91 2.39 -8.87
C ILE A 11 1.24 2.56 -7.50
N THR A 12 0.49 1.56 -7.04
CA THR A 12 -0.22 1.62 -5.75
C THR A 12 0.75 1.78 -4.58
N GLU A 13 1.84 1.02 -4.56
CA GLU A 13 2.86 1.15 -3.52
C GLU A 13 3.53 2.53 -3.53
N ALA A 14 3.78 3.09 -4.71
CA ALA A 14 4.39 4.42 -4.84
C ALA A 14 3.45 5.52 -4.35
N GLU A 15 2.17 5.48 -4.76
CA GLU A 15 1.16 6.44 -4.31
C GLU A 15 0.90 6.32 -2.81
N PHE A 16 0.86 5.11 -2.27
CA PHE A 16 0.71 4.89 -0.83
C PHE A 16 1.82 5.56 -0.02
N ALA A 17 3.08 5.37 -0.41
CA ALA A 17 4.21 6.00 0.28
C ALA A 17 4.12 7.53 0.25
N LYS A 18 3.72 8.12 -0.89
CA LYS A 18 3.48 9.58 -1.01
C LYS A 18 2.40 10.03 -0.04
N VAL A 19 1.25 9.37 -0.02
CA VAL A 19 0.15 9.73 0.89
C VAL A 19 0.62 9.68 2.33
N VAL A 20 1.23 8.58 2.76
CA VAL A 20 1.73 8.41 4.14
C VAL A 20 2.70 9.52 4.52
N MET A 21 3.68 9.81 3.67
CA MET A 21 4.68 10.85 3.96
C MET A 21 4.06 12.26 3.96
N LEU A 22 3.23 12.59 2.97
CA LEU A 22 2.67 13.93 2.81
C LEU A 22 1.61 14.25 3.87
N THR A 23 0.70 13.32 4.17
CA THR A 23 -0.38 13.58 5.14
C THR A 23 0.10 13.54 6.59
N SER A 24 1.28 12.96 6.85
CA SER A 24 1.88 12.92 8.18
C SER A 24 2.94 14.00 8.42
N ASP A 25 3.16 14.90 7.47
CA ASP A 25 4.26 15.89 7.51
C ASP A 25 5.62 15.21 7.78
N GLY A 26 5.83 14.06 7.14
CA GLY A 26 7.03 13.23 7.29
C GLY A 26 7.19 12.52 8.64
N ARG A 27 6.22 12.61 9.56
CA ARG A 27 6.27 11.89 10.85
C ARG A 27 6.21 10.38 10.68
N LEU A 28 5.49 9.89 9.67
CA LEU A 28 5.45 8.47 9.34
C LEU A 28 6.49 8.16 8.26
N VAL A 29 7.27 7.11 8.49
CA VAL A 29 8.34 6.64 7.61
C VAL A 29 7.98 5.25 7.11
N PRO A 30 7.45 5.11 5.88
CA PRO A 30 7.23 3.82 5.27
C PRO A 30 8.57 3.24 4.77
N ALA A 31 8.93 2.07 5.25
CA ALA A 31 10.09 1.29 4.83
C ALA A 31 9.63 0.07 4.03
N ARG A 32 10.30 -0.23 2.91
CA ARG A 32 10.06 -1.48 2.18
C ARG A 32 10.92 -2.59 2.79
N PRO A 33 10.38 -3.80 2.96
CA PRO A 33 11.19 -4.94 3.35
C PRO A 33 12.27 -5.23 2.29
N LEU A 34 13.42 -5.72 2.75
CA LEU A 34 14.56 -6.04 1.89
C LEU A 34 14.37 -7.39 1.18
N ALA A 35 13.60 -8.29 1.77
CA ALA A 35 13.26 -9.59 1.20
C ALA A 35 11.81 -9.61 0.70
N ASP A 36 11.62 -10.10 -0.53
CA ASP A 36 10.28 -10.26 -1.15
C ASP A 36 9.37 -11.25 -0.38
N ASP A 37 9.94 -12.10 0.49
CA ASP A 37 9.20 -13.18 1.18
C ASP A 37 8.51 -12.73 2.48
N GLU A 38 8.53 -11.43 2.76
CA GLU A 38 8.10 -10.85 4.04
C GLU A 38 6.57 -10.65 4.16
N ARG A 39 5.79 -11.07 3.15
CA ARG A 39 4.31 -11.02 3.05
C ARG A 39 3.70 -9.64 3.39
N ARG A 40 4.49 -8.57 3.26
CA ARG A 40 4.11 -7.18 3.50
C ARG A 40 4.78 -6.30 2.45
N ASP A 41 4.11 -5.23 2.05
CA ASP A 41 4.66 -4.28 1.06
C ASP A 41 5.39 -3.13 1.75
N TYR A 42 4.95 -2.75 2.96
CA TYR A 42 5.59 -1.73 3.78
C TYR A 42 5.55 -2.08 5.27
N GLU A 43 6.49 -1.47 5.99
CA GLU A 43 6.49 -1.34 7.44
C GLU A 43 6.56 0.16 7.77
N ILE A 44 5.59 0.67 8.52
CA ILE A 44 5.52 2.09 8.86
C ILE A 44 6.06 2.30 10.27
N HIS A 45 7.04 3.18 10.39
CA HIS A 45 7.59 3.62 11.66
C HIS A 45 7.23 5.08 11.93
N ILE A 46 7.20 5.46 13.21
CA ILE A 46 7.19 6.86 13.59
C ILE A 46 8.64 7.34 13.58
N ARG A 47 8.90 8.48 12.94
CA ARG A 47 10.23 9.08 12.86
C ARG A 47 10.84 9.20 14.26
N ARG A 48 12.08 8.70 14.44
CA ARG A 48 12.82 8.65 15.72
C ARG A 48 12.25 7.67 16.76
N HIS A 49 11.21 6.92 16.43
CA HIS A 49 10.60 5.88 17.27
C HIS A 49 10.47 4.59 16.47
N PHE A 50 11.55 3.82 16.42
CA PHE A 50 11.66 2.60 15.60
C PHE A 50 11.24 1.32 16.33
N LEU A 51 10.87 1.41 17.61
CA LEU A 51 10.50 0.25 18.43
C LEU A 51 9.11 -0.30 18.09
N GLU A 52 8.25 0.54 17.53
CA GLU A 52 6.89 0.18 17.12
C GLU A 52 6.76 0.38 15.61
N SER A 53 6.13 -0.59 14.96
CA SER A 53 5.89 -0.53 13.53
C SER A 53 4.53 -1.11 13.17
N LEU A 54 3.99 -0.62 12.04
CA LEU A 54 2.78 -1.15 11.44
C LEU A 54 3.13 -1.84 10.12
N ALA A 55 2.98 -3.15 10.06
CA ALA A 55 3.08 -3.90 8.82
C ALA A 55 1.84 -3.61 7.93
N VAL A 56 2.08 -3.32 6.65
CA VAL A 56 1.05 -2.96 5.68
C VAL A 56 1.19 -3.82 4.42
N GLN A 57 0.09 -4.47 4.04
CA GLN A 57 -0.07 -5.09 2.72
C GLN A 57 -1.08 -4.28 1.93
N LEU A 58 -0.70 -3.88 0.71
CA LEU A 58 -1.51 -3.12 -0.22
C LEU A 58 -2.15 -4.07 -1.23
N LYS A 59 -3.41 -3.76 -1.58
CA LYS A 59 -4.14 -4.37 -2.69
C LYS A 59 -4.90 -3.27 -3.42
N THR A 60 -5.01 -3.41 -4.74
CA THR A 60 -5.55 -2.39 -5.63
C THR A 60 -6.51 -2.99 -6.64
N SER A 61 -7.51 -2.23 -7.05
CA SER A 61 -8.46 -2.64 -8.07
C SER A 61 -8.85 -1.47 -8.96
N LYS A 62 -8.89 -1.70 -10.27
CA LYS A 62 -9.36 -0.70 -11.26
C LYS A 62 -10.88 -0.64 -11.32
N VAL A 63 -11.55 -1.69 -10.88
CA VAL A 63 -13.00 -1.85 -10.99
C VAL A 63 -13.53 -2.28 -9.63
N LEU A 64 -14.49 -1.53 -9.11
CA LEU A 64 -15.25 -1.96 -7.95
C LEU A 64 -16.49 -2.71 -8.42
N ARG A 65 -16.74 -3.88 -7.86
CA ARG A 65 -17.95 -4.66 -8.15
C ARG A 65 -19.14 -4.06 -7.37
N PRO A 66 -20.27 -3.75 -8.02
CA PRO A 66 -21.48 -3.38 -7.31
C PRO A 66 -21.98 -4.57 -6.48
N HIS A 67 -22.32 -4.33 -5.22
CA HIS A 67 -22.93 -5.31 -4.33
C HIS A 67 -23.99 -4.62 -3.48
N GLY A 68 -25.25 -4.77 -3.88
CA GLY A 68 -26.36 -4.00 -3.31
C GLY A 68 -26.16 -2.50 -3.53
N ARG A 69 -26.16 -1.72 -2.45
CA ARG A 69 -25.87 -0.26 -2.46
C ARG A 69 -24.39 0.08 -2.33
N SER A 70 -23.51 -0.91 -2.16
CA SER A 70 -22.08 -0.73 -1.93
C SER A 70 -21.25 -1.09 -3.17
N ARG A 71 -20.01 -0.59 -3.22
CA ARG A 71 -19.00 -0.94 -4.23
C ARG A 71 -17.86 -1.68 -3.54
N LEU A 72 -17.65 -2.95 -3.89
CA LEU A 72 -16.64 -3.82 -3.29
C LEU A 72 -15.37 -3.84 -4.12
N LEU A 73 -14.23 -3.81 -3.45
CA LEU A 73 -12.93 -4.03 -4.08
C LEU A 73 -12.86 -5.48 -4.57
N GLN A 74 -12.67 -5.70 -5.87
CA GLN A 74 -12.35 -7.02 -6.39
C GLN A 74 -10.86 -7.27 -6.23
N ILE A 75 -10.49 -8.17 -5.32
CA ILE A 75 -9.12 -8.68 -5.14
C ILE A 75 -9.04 -10.00 -5.88
N ASN A 76 -8.19 -10.08 -6.90
CA ASN A 76 -7.83 -11.34 -7.53
C ASN A 76 -6.48 -11.76 -6.93
N PHE A 77 -6.42 -12.97 -6.36
CA PHE A 77 -5.20 -13.56 -5.83
C PHE A 77 -4.38 -14.18 -6.97
#